data_AF-A0A942M184-F1
#
_entry.id   AF-A0A942M184-F1
#
_cell.length_a   1.000
_cell.length_b   1.000
_cell.length_c   1.000
_cell.angle_alpha   90.00
_cell.angle_beta   90.00
_cell.angle_gamma   90.00
#
_symmetry.space_group_name_H-M   'P 1'
#
loop_
_entity.id
_entity.type
_entity.pdbx_description
1 polymer ?
#
loop_
_entity_poly.entity_id
_entity_poly.type
_entity_poly.pdbx_seq_one_letter_code
_entity_poly.pdbx_strand_id
1 'polypeptide(L)'
;MKSTKNMIWFNAVITALIIAVSCTPAVKYPKTFIPGLVSESISIEIPVNLQSDAVWQSAVAVLAQKYSLATISKEAGNIITDWVYSATGKDKTVNDYRVRGLISFASDWTKVNLGTEANYLKNDEWLVGHDTELLGNLQTAINEIIEITK
;
A
#
# COMPACT_ATOMS: atom_id res chain seq x y z
N MET A 1 -59.67 35.97 -9.43
CA MET A 1 -59.38 35.12 -8.25
C MET A 1 -59.77 33.67 -8.53
N LYS A 2 -58.84 32.84 -9.01
CA LYS A 2 -59.00 31.39 -9.11
C LYS A 2 -57.64 30.68 -8.92
N SER A 3 -57.63 29.81 -7.91
CA SER A 3 -56.88 28.57 -7.78
C SER A 3 -55.35 28.58 -7.67
N THR A 4 -54.86 28.83 -6.45
CA THR A 4 -53.50 28.55 -5.96
C THR A 4 -53.29 27.09 -5.51
N LYS A 5 -54.11 26.13 -5.95
CA LYS A 5 -54.02 24.72 -5.49
C LYS A 5 -53.17 23.80 -6.38
N ASN A 6 -52.79 24.23 -7.58
CA ASN A 6 -52.06 23.38 -8.54
C ASN A 6 -50.53 23.49 -8.42
N MET A 7 -50.01 24.42 -7.62
CA MET A 7 -48.58 24.70 -7.51
C MET A 7 -47.88 23.91 -6.40
N ILE A 8 -48.63 23.18 -5.57
CA ILE A 8 -48.09 22.39 -4.45
C ILE A 8 -47.84 20.93 -4.86
N TRP A 9 -48.57 20.41 -5.85
CA TRP A 9 -48.43 19.01 -6.29
C TRP A 9 -47.27 18.78 -7.26
N PHE A 10 -46.81 19.80 -7.99
CA PHE A 10 -45.69 19.66 -8.94
C PHE A 10 -44.31 19.63 -8.27
N ASN A 11 -44.15 20.23 -7.08
CA ASN A 11 -42.88 20.20 -6.33
C ASN A 11 -42.66 18.90 -5.53
N ALA A 12 -43.70 18.11 -5.30
CA ALA A 12 -43.59 16.83 -4.60
C ALA A 12 -43.01 15.71 -5.49
N VAL A 13 -43.20 15.79 -6.82
CA VAL A 13 -42.74 14.74 -7.75
C VAL A 13 -41.27 14.92 -8.12
N ILE A 14 -40.76 16.15 -8.20
CA ILE A 14 -39.35 16.41 -8.56
C ILE A 14 -38.39 16.08 -7.39
N THR A 15 -38.87 16.15 -6.14
CA THR A 15 -38.04 15.86 -4.95
C THR A 15 -37.88 14.34 -4.69
N ALA A 16 -38.72 13.50 -5.29
CA ALA A 16 -38.62 12.04 -5.16
C ALA A 16 -37.57 11.38 -6.10
N LEU A 17 -36.99 12.13 -7.04
CA LEU A 17 -36.03 11.59 -8.02
C LEU A 17 -34.56 11.75 -7.61
N ILE A 18 -34.26 12.41 -6.48
CA ILE A 18 -32.88 12.75 -6.07
C ILE A 18 -32.32 11.77 -5.01
N ILE A 19 -33.10 10.75 -4.60
CA ILE A 19 -32.66 9.73 -3.64
C ILE A 19 -32.43 8.37 -4.34
N ALA A 20 -31.91 8.39 -5.57
CA ALA A 20 -31.17 7.24 -6.10
C ALA A 20 -29.75 7.32 -5.53
N VAL A 21 -29.67 7.13 -4.21
CA VAL A 21 -28.41 7.04 -3.47
C VAL A 21 -27.60 5.92 -4.10
N SER A 22 -26.45 6.32 -4.62
CA SER A 22 -25.38 5.56 -5.23
C SER A 22 -25.02 4.33 -4.39
N CYS A 23 -25.78 3.24 -4.53
CA CYS A 23 -25.38 1.92 -4.09
C CYS A 23 -24.42 1.36 -5.15
N THR A 24 -23.23 1.95 -5.23
CA THR A 24 -22.14 1.27 -5.92
C THR A 24 -21.80 0.04 -5.07
N PRO A 25 -21.79 -1.17 -5.64
CA PRO A 25 -21.37 -2.35 -4.89
C PRO A 25 -19.98 -2.07 -4.34
N ALA A 26 -19.84 -2.16 -3.01
CA ALA A 26 -18.56 -2.00 -2.33
C ALA A 26 -17.54 -2.89 -3.04
N VAL A 27 -16.55 -2.27 -3.67
CA VAL A 27 -15.56 -3.01 -4.41
C VAL A 27 -14.77 -3.85 -3.41
N LYS A 28 -14.87 -5.17 -3.52
CA LYS A 28 -14.09 -6.10 -2.69
C LYS A 28 -12.70 -6.23 -3.29
N TYR A 29 -11.76 -5.49 -2.73
CA TYR A 29 -10.33 -5.72 -2.88
C TYR A 29 -9.82 -6.59 -1.72
N PRO A 30 -8.59 -7.14 -1.81
CA PRO A 30 -7.89 -7.63 -0.63
C PRO A 30 -7.90 -6.55 0.46
N LYS A 31 -8.12 -6.95 1.71
CA LYS A 31 -8.28 -6.01 2.84
C LYS A 31 -7.07 -5.07 3.00
N THR A 32 -5.89 -5.56 2.62
CA THR A 32 -4.60 -4.87 2.76
C THR A 32 -4.29 -3.95 1.59
N PHE A 33 -4.97 -4.13 0.46
CA PHE A 33 -4.77 -3.35 -0.76
C PHE A 33 -5.48 -2.01 -0.69
N ILE A 34 -4.71 -0.94 -0.87
CA ILE A 34 -5.22 0.41 -1.02
C ILE A 34 -4.91 0.90 -2.44
N PRO A 35 -5.93 1.12 -3.29
CA PRO A 35 -5.72 1.58 -4.66
C PRO A 35 -5.18 3.02 -4.67
N GLY A 36 -4.24 3.30 -5.57
CA GLY A 36 -3.65 4.62 -5.72
C GLY A 36 -2.30 4.58 -6.44
N LEU A 37 -1.98 5.65 -7.18
CA LEU A 37 -0.67 5.79 -7.84
C LEU A 37 0.43 6.26 -6.87
N VAL A 38 0.05 6.88 -5.76
CA VAL A 38 0.97 7.32 -4.72
C VAL A 38 1.09 6.21 -3.70
N SER A 39 2.26 5.58 -3.62
CA SER A 39 2.58 4.69 -2.50
C SER A 39 2.61 5.52 -1.23
N GLU A 40 1.89 5.07 -0.21
CA GLU A 40 2.17 5.52 1.15
C GLU A 40 3.63 5.14 1.49
N SER A 41 4.35 6.06 2.12
CA SER A 41 5.73 5.85 2.55
C SER A 41 5.86 6.18 4.02
N ILE A 42 6.49 5.28 4.78
CA ILE A 42 6.81 5.47 6.19
C ILE A 42 8.30 5.79 6.29
N SER A 43 8.64 6.90 6.97
CA SER A 43 10.03 7.24 7.28
C SER A 43 10.36 6.86 8.71
N ILE A 44 11.46 6.13 8.90
CA ILE A 44 11.99 5.74 10.22
C ILE A 44 13.35 6.42 10.39
N GLU A 45 13.57 7.01 11.56
CA GLU A 45 14.85 7.61 11.91
C GLU A 45 15.86 6.55 12.38
N ILE A 46 17.09 6.67 11.90
CA ILE A 46 18.22 5.85 12.29
C ILE A 46 19.05 6.67 13.29
N PRO A 47 19.26 6.17 14.52
CA PRO A 47 20.08 6.87 15.50
C PRO A 47 21.49 7.16 14.98
N VAL A 48 21.97 8.40 15.19
CA VAL A 48 23.26 8.89 14.67
C VAL A 48 24.49 8.16 15.20
N ASN A 49 24.34 7.40 16.29
CA ASN A 49 25.41 6.59 16.87
C ASN A 49 25.56 5.22 16.20
N LEU A 50 24.67 4.85 15.27
CA LEU A 50 24.77 3.59 14.54
C LEU A 50 25.71 3.71 13.35
N GLN A 51 26.54 2.68 13.15
CA GLN A 51 27.38 2.61 11.95
C GLN A 51 26.53 2.19 10.75
N SER A 52 26.56 3.01 9.69
CA SER A 52 25.82 2.80 8.43
C SER A 52 26.03 1.40 7.85
N ASP A 53 27.29 0.91 7.88
CA ASP A 53 27.66 -0.40 7.38
C ASP A 53 27.00 -1.55 8.16
N ALA A 54 26.94 -1.43 9.48
CA ALA A 54 26.30 -2.44 10.33
C ALA A 54 24.79 -2.45 10.12
N VAL A 55 24.15 -1.29 10.06
CA VAL A 55 22.71 -1.17 9.79
C VAL A 55 22.36 -1.76 8.42
N TRP A 56 23.14 -1.43 7.39
CA TRP A 56 22.93 -1.97 6.05
C TRP A 56 23.06 -3.49 5.99
N GLN A 57 24.14 -4.05 6.56
CA GLN A 57 24.36 -5.49 6.57
C GLN A 57 23.25 -6.24 7.31
N SER A 58 22.85 -5.72 8.48
CA SER A 58 21.73 -6.27 9.25
C SER A 58 20.42 -6.19 8.46
N ALA A 59 20.16 -5.08 7.77
CA ALA A 59 18.97 -4.93 6.95
C ALA A 59 18.91 -5.94 5.82
N VAL A 60 19.99 -6.09 5.05
CA VAL A 60 20.08 -7.10 3.99
C VAL A 60 19.90 -8.50 4.56
N ALA A 61 20.58 -8.84 5.66
CA ALA A 61 20.52 -10.17 6.25
C ALA A 61 19.12 -10.55 6.74
N VAL A 62 18.45 -9.65 7.47
CA VAL A 62 17.10 -9.89 8.00
C VAL A 62 16.06 -9.93 6.87
N LEU A 63 16.14 -9.00 5.91
CA LEU A 63 15.19 -8.96 4.80
C LEU A 63 15.34 -10.18 3.89
N ALA A 64 16.56 -10.63 3.61
CA ALA A 64 16.82 -11.82 2.78
C ALA A 64 16.32 -13.13 3.42
N GLN A 65 16.16 -13.19 4.74
CA GLN A 65 15.57 -14.34 5.42
C GLN A 65 14.05 -14.40 5.27
N LYS A 66 13.39 -13.24 5.10
CA LYS A 66 11.92 -13.12 5.05
C LYS A 66 11.40 -12.99 3.62
N TYR A 67 12.21 -12.44 2.71
CA TYR A 67 11.81 -12.06 1.36
C TYR A 67 12.88 -12.43 0.34
N SER A 68 12.45 -12.76 -0.89
CA SER A 68 13.35 -12.75 -2.04
C SER A 68 13.65 -11.29 -2.42
N LEU A 69 14.92 -10.99 -2.72
CA LEU A 69 15.37 -9.62 -3.02
C LEU A 69 15.68 -9.49 -4.51
N ALA A 70 15.02 -8.56 -5.18
CA ALA A 70 15.20 -8.29 -6.61
C ALA A 70 16.35 -7.30 -6.86
N THR A 71 16.48 -6.27 -6.01
CA THR A 71 17.53 -5.26 -6.11
C THR A 71 18.14 -5.02 -4.75
N ILE A 72 19.48 -4.99 -4.70
CA ILE A 72 20.26 -4.60 -3.53
C ILE A 72 21.37 -3.68 -4.03
N SER A 73 21.34 -2.40 -3.66
CA SER A 73 22.42 -1.45 -3.97
C SER A 73 22.70 -0.57 -2.76
N LYS A 74 23.89 -0.75 -2.17
CA LYS A 74 24.33 0.04 -1.03
C LYS A 74 24.63 1.48 -1.43
N GLU A 75 25.18 1.66 -2.62
CA GLU A 75 25.54 2.95 -3.19
C GLU A 75 24.31 3.84 -3.40
N ALA A 76 23.21 3.24 -3.87
CA ALA A 76 21.94 3.94 -4.02
C ALA A 76 21.08 3.91 -2.74
N GLY A 77 21.50 3.19 -1.70
CA GLY A 77 20.75 3.00 -0.46
C GLY A 77 19.44 2.23 -0.65
N ASN A 78 19.30 1.38 -1.67
CA ASN A 78 18.02 0.76 -2.03
C ASN A 78 18.02 -0.76 -1.90
N ILE A 79 16.95 -1.29 -1.30
CA ILE A 79 16.60 -2.71 -1.29
C ILE A 79 15.17 -2.82 -1.82
N ILE A 80 14.96 -3.65 -2.84
CA ILE A 80 13.65 -3.93 -3.43
C ILE A 80 13.42 -5.43 -3.35
N THR A 81 12.28 -5.85 -2.79
CA THR A 81 11.91 -7.27 -2.79
C THR A 81 11.41 -7.69 -4.16
N ASP A 82 11.52 -8.98 -4.46
CA ASP A 82 10.82 -9.55 -5.61
C ASP A 82 9.31 -9.49 -5.41
N TRP A 83 8.56 -9.63 -6.50
CA TRP A 83 7.11 -9.73 -6.47
C TRP A 83 6.67 -11.02 -5.81
N VAL A 84 5.86 -10.89 -4.76
CA VAL A 84 5.16 -12.02 -4.13
C VAL A 84 3.75 -12.07 -4.69
N TYR A 85 3.41 -13.19 -5.32
CA TYR A 85 2.10 -13.42 -5.94
C TYR A 85 1.18 -14.21 -5.01
N SER A 86 -0.10 -13.86 -5.00
CA SER A 86 -1.13 -14.57 -4.25
C SER A 86 -2.45 -14.58 -5.00
N ALA A 87 -3.27 -15.59 -4.71
CA ALA A 87 -4.63 -15.72 -5.23
C ALA A 87 -5.65 -15.32 -4.16
N THR A 88 -6.40 -14.26 -4.44
CA THR A 88 -7.32 -13.62 -3.50
C THR A 88 -8.78 -14.04 -3.72
N GLY A 89 -9.08 -14.58 -4.90
CA GLY A 89 -10.35 -15.22 -5.23
C GLY A 89 -10.54 -16.64 -4.68
N LYS A 90 -11.70 -17.24 -5.02
CA LYS A 90 -12.01 -18.66 -4.75
C LYS A 90 -11.14 -19.59 -5.60
N ASP A 91 -10.78 -19.14 -6.79
CA ASP A 91 -9.86 -19.86 -7.65
C ASP A 91 -8.42 -19.55 -7.21
N LYS A 92 -7.79 -20.54 -6.59
CA LYS A 92 -6.40 -20.43 -6.11
C LYS A 92 -5.36 -20.52 -7.23
N THR A 93 -5.78 -20.74 -8.47
CA THR A 93 -4.89 -20.84 -9.63
C THR A 93 -4.63 -19.48 -10.30
N VAL A 94 -5.44 -18.46 -9.99
CA VAL A 94 -5.28 -17.12 -10.55
C VAL A 94 -4.48 -16.25 -9.58
N ASN A 95 -3.25 -15.92 -9.95
CA ASN A 95 -2.44 -14.94 -9.24
C ASN A 95 -2.94 -13.52 -9.56
N ASP A 96 -4.10 -13.18 -8.99
CA ASP A 96 -4.78 -11.90 -9.16
C ASP A 96 -4.21 -10.80 -8.27
N TYR A 97 -3.26 -11.10 -7.39
CA TYR A 97 -2.65 -10.11 -6.51
C TYR A 97 -1.14 -10.30 -6.41
N ARG A 98 -0.39 -9.21 -6.48
CA ARG A 98 1.05 -9.21 -6.24
C ARG A 98 1.50 -7.99 -5.45
N VAL A 99 2.51 -8.18 -4.61
CA VAL A 99 3.07 -7.12 -3.76
C VAL A 99 4.60 -7.16 -3.79
N ARG A 100 5.24 -6.01 -3.59
CA ARG A 100 6.68 -5.90 -3.32
C ARG A 100 6.99 -4.75 -2.37
N GLY A 101 8.08 -4.90 -1.63
CA GLY A 101 8.61 -3.91 -0.71
C GLY A 101 9.64 -3.01 -1.37
N LEU A 102 9.64 -1.73 -0.98
CA LEU A 102 10.61 -0.72 -1.36
C LEU A 102 11.25 -0.16 -0.09
N ILE A 103 12.57 -0.28 0.05
CA ILE A 103 13.33 0.20 1.20
C ILE A 103 14.44 1.11 0.68
N SER A 104 14.43 2.37 1.13
CA SER A 104 15.37 3.40 0.66
C SER A 104 16.00 4.15 1.84
N PHE A 105 17.29 3.95 2.06
CA PHE A 105 18.11 4.68 3.01
C PHE A 105 18.46 6.06 2.44
N ALA A 106 18.36 7.09 3.28
CA ALA A 106 18.85 8.41 2.94
C ALA A 106 20.38 8.40 2.77
N SER A 107 20.92 9.29 1.94
CA SER A 107 22.36 9.34 1.65
C SER A 107 23.23 9.64 2.87
N ASP A 108 22.66 10.30 3.88
CA ASP A 108 23.29 10.59 5.17
C ASP A 108 23.10 9.47 6.21
N TRP A 109 22.39 8.39 5.84
CA TRP A 109 22.08 7.25 6.70
C TRP A 109 21.31 7.60 7.98
N THR A 110 20.66 8.75 8.04
CA THR A 110 19.87 9.17 9.22
C THR A 110 18.43 8.70 9.14
N LYS A 111 17.97 8.25 7.97
CA LYS A 111 16.58 7.85 7.73
C LYS A 111 16.50 6.67 6.77
N VAL A 112 15.44 5.90 6.92
CA VAL A 112 15.02 4.88 5.97
C VAL A 112 13.55 5.07 5.64
N ASN A 113 13.24 5.12 4.35
CA ASN A 113 11.90 5.23 3.81
C ASN A 113 11.43 3.85 3.36
N LEU A 114 10.22 3.49 3.75
CA LEU A 114 9.58 2.22 3.45
C LEU A 114 8.33 2.47 2.63
N GLY A 115 8.22 1.82 1.49
CA GLY A 115 7.03 1.83 0.65
C GLY A 115 6.69 0.42 0.19
N THR A 116 5.53 0.29 -0.46
CA THR A 116 5.13 -0.95 -1.11
C THR A 116 4.47 -0.65 -2.43
N GLU A 117 4.63 -1.55 -3.38
CA GLU A 117 3.80 -1.57 -4.57
C GLU A 117 2.93 -2.81 -4.52
N ALA A 118 1.66 -2.64 -4.86
CA ALA A 118 0.69 -3.70 -4.94
C ALA A 118 -0.10 -3.58 -6.24
N ASN A 119 -0.28 -4.71 -6.93
CA ASN A 119 -1.13 -4.76 -8.11
C ASN A 119 -2.22 -5.81 -7.92
N TYR A 120 -3.45 -5.44 -8.23
CA TYR A 120 -4.62 -6.31 -8.16
C TYR A 120 -5.32 -6.41 -9.52
N LEU A 121 -5.45 -7.62 -10.05
CA LEU A 121 -6.11 -7.91 -11.32
C LEU A 121 -7.62 -7.93 -11.13
N LYS A 122 -8.32 -7.04 -11.80
CA LYS A 122 -9.78 -6.96 -11.77
C LYS A 122 -10.31 -6.65 -13.16
N ASN A 123 -11.25 -7.46 -13.65
CA ASN A 123 -11.85 -7.30 -14.98
C ASN A 123 -10.78 -7.17 -16.09
N ASP A 124 -9.76 -8.03 -16.03
CA ASP A 124 -8.61 -8.03 -16.95
C ASP A 124 -7.71 -6.78 -16.91
N GLU A 125 -7.90 -5.89 -15.93
CA GLU A 125 -7.08 -4.70 -15.70
C GLU A 125 -6.30 -4.81 -14.39
N TRP A 126 -5.01 -4.42 -14.43
CA TRP A 126 -4.20 -4.31 -13.22
C TRP A 126 -4.41 -2.96 -12.56
N LEU A 127 -5.06 -2.96 -11.41
CA LEU A 127 -5.12 -1.81 -10.52
C LEU A 127 -3.81 -1.71 -9.76
N VAL A 128 -3.29 -0.49 -9.63
CA VAL A 128 -2.07 -0.18 -8.89
C VAL A 128 -2.44 0.43 -7.54
N GLY A 129 -1.67 0.08 -6.52
CA GLY A 129 -1.85 0.52 -5.15
C GLY A 129 -0.65 0.18 -4.28
N HIS A 130 -0.89 0.16 -2.97
CA HIS A 130 0.08 -0.28 -1.97
C HIS A 130 -0.57 -1.31 -1.02
N ASP A 131 0.27 -2.09 -0.34
CA ASP A 131 -0.16 -3.12 0.61
C ASP A 131 0.21 -2.71 2.04
N THR A 132 -0.81 -2.50 2.86
CA THR A 132 -0.67 -2.02 4.24
C THR A 132 -0.08 -3.07 5.19
N GLU A 133 -0.29 -4.36 4.92
CA GLU A 133 0.25 -5.44 5.76
C GLU A 133 1.74 -5.61 5.50
N LEU A 134 2.17 -5.64 4.24
CA LEU A 134 3.57 -5.68 3.87
C LEU A 134 4.30 -4.43 4.39
N LEU A 135 3.69 -3.25 4.27
CA LEU A 135 4.29 -2.02 4.79
C LEU A 135 4.50 -2.08 6.31
N GLY A 136 3.51 -2.57 7.06
CA GLY A 136 3.63 -2.79 8.50
C GLY A 136 4.72 -3.82 8.85
N ASN A 137 4.80 -4.92 8.11
CA ASN A 137 5.83 -5.94 8.31
C ASN A 137 7.24 -5.42 8.05
N LEU A 138 7.42 -4.60 7.01
CA LEU A 138 8.70 -3.92 6.73
C LEU A 138 9.07 -2.96 7.87
N GLN A 139 8.10 -2.17 8.35
CA GLN A 139 8.31 -1.27 9.48
C GLN A 139 8.78 -2.02 10.73
N THR A 140 8.12 -3.14 11.07
CA THR A 140 8.54 -4.00 12.18
C THR A 140 9.95 -4.53 11.98
N ALA A 141 10.27 -5.08 10.81
CA ALA A 141 11.60 -5.64 10.53
C ALA A 141 12.71 -4.59 10.68
N ILE A 142 12.51 -3.39 10.15
CA ILE A 142 13.49 -2.30 10.24
C ILE A 142 13.67 -1.80 11.67
N ASN A 143 12.59 -1.70 12.45
CA ASN A 143 12.70 -1.37 13.86
C ASN A 143 13.48 -2.43 14.64
N GLU A 144 13.25 -3.72 14.37
CA GLU A 144 14.03 -4.81 14.97
C GLU A 144 15.53 -4.68 14.62
N ILE A 145 15.87 -4.37 13.37
CA ILE A 145 17.25 -4.14 12.93
C ILE A 145 17.90 -2.98 13.69
N ILE A 146 17.18 -1.86 13.85
CA ILE A 146 17.68 -0.70 14.59
C ILE A 146 17.95 -1.07 16.05
N GLU A 147 17.06 -1.81 16.71
CA GLU A 147 17.26 -2.25 18.10
C GLU A 147 18.44 -3.21 18.26
N ILE A 148 18.65 -4.14 17.32
CA ILE A 148 19.76 -5.11 17.38
C ILE A 148 21.12 -4.46 17.11
N THR A 149 21.14 -3.33 16.39
CA THR A 149 22.39 -2.65 16.00
C THR A 149 22.86 -1.63 17.05
N LYS A 150 22.02 -1.28 18.04
CA LYS A 150 22.39 -0.43 19.17
C LYS A 150 23.43 -1.09 20.08
#